data_AF-A0A7I2YQJ4-F1
#
_entry.id   AF-A0A7I2YQJ4-F1
#
_cell.length_a   1.000
_cell.length_b   1.000
_cell.length_c   1.000
_cell.angle_alpha   90.00
_cell.angle_beta   90.00
_cell.angle_gamma   90.00
#
_symmetry.space_group_name_H-M   'P 1'
#
loop_
_entity.id
_entity.type
_entity.pdbx_description
1 polymer ?
#
loop_
_entity_poly.entity_id
_entity_poly.type
_entity_poly.pdbx_seq_one_letter_code
_entity_poly.pdbx_strand_id
1 'polypeptide(L)' 'MSAVCGGAARMLRTPGRHGYAAEFSPYLPGRLACATAQHYGIAGCGTLLILDPDEAGLRLFRSVALTGMMVCLM' A
#
# COMPACT_ATOMS: atom_id res chain seq x y z
N MET A 1 0.85 29.38 -10.91
CA MET A 1 1.55 28.60 -9.87
C MET A 1 0.87 27.24 -9.74
N SER A 2 1.46 26.07 -9.95
CA SER A 2 2.50 25.62 -10.87
C SER A 2 2.18 24.14 -11.13
N ALA A 3 2.35 23.72 -12.40
CA ALA A 3 2.55 22.36 -12.89
C ALA A 3 1.55 21.25 -12.46
N VAL A 4 0.55 21.02 -13.31
CA VAL A 4 0.04 19.66 -13.56
C VAL A 4 1.13 18.91 -14.36
N CYS A 5 2.01 18.21 -13.67
CA CYS A 5 2.79 17.16 -14.34
C CYS A 5 1.85 15.96 -14.51
N GLY A 6 1.33 15.77 -15.72
CA GLY A 6 0.37 14.73 -16.09
C GLY A 6 0.90 13.30 -16.03
N GLY A 7 1.29 12.84 -14.85
CA GLY A 7 1.27 11.42 -14.51
C GLY A 7 -0.12 11.08 -13.99
N ALA A 8 -0.78 10.07 -14.56
CA ALA A 8 -2.07 9.61 -14.05
C ALA A 8 -1.93 9.13 -12.61
N ALA A 9 -2.19 10.00 -11.63
CA ALA A 9 -2.18 9.66 -10.21
C ALA A 9 -3.20 8.55 -10.00
N ARG A 10 -2.70 7.34 -9.75
CA ARG A 10 -3.52 6.14 -9.60
C ARG A 10 -3.77 5.93 -8.11
N MET A 11 -5.02 5.87 -7.71
CA MET A 11 -5.42 5.78 -6.31
C MET A 11 -6.10 4.44 -6.05
N LEU A 12 -5.55 3.64 -5.13
CA LEU A 12 -6.21 2.46 -4.60
C LEU A 12 -6.81 2.82 -3.24
N ARG A 13 -8.14 2.71 -3.10
CA ARG A 13 -8.80 2.92 -1.81
C ARG A 13 -8.93 1.60 -1.06
N THR A 14 -8.39 1.56 0.15
CA THR A 14 -8.46 0.40 1.05
C THR A 14 -9.40 0.74 2.21
N PRO A 15 -10.69 0.36 2.17
CA PRO A 15 -11.65 0.72 3.21
C PRO A 15 -11.24 0.10 4.56
N GLY A 16 -11.30 0.91 5.62
CA GLY A 16 -10.97 0.48 6.99
C GLY A 16 -9.48 0.20 7.25
N ARG A 17 -8.59 0.54 6.31
CA ARG A 17 -7.15 0.31 6.43
C ARG A 17 -6.38 1.58 6.08
N HIS A 18 -5.43 1.91 6.94
CA HIS A 18 -4.57 3.08 6.78
C HIS A 18 -3.22 2.63 6.25
N GLY A 19 -2.72 3.29 5.20
CA GLY A 19 -1.38 3.09 4.69
C GLY A 19 -0.34 3.72 5.62
N TYR A 20 0.69 2.95 5.97
CA TYR A 20 1.79 3.38 6.85
C TYR A 20 3.07 3.60 6.07
N ALA A 21 3.43 2.66 5.21
CA ALA A 21 4.62 2.72 4.40
C ALA A 21 4.32 2.21 2.99
N ALA A 22 5.00 2.75 2.00
CA ALA A 22 4.98 2.24 0.64
C ALA A 22 6.41 2.27 0.08
N GLU A 23 6.87 1.13 -0.43
CA GLU A 23 8.21 0.97 -0.98
C GLU A 23 8.12 0.35 -2.37
N PHE A 24 8.90 0.88 -3.29
CA PHE A 24 9.01 0.30 -4.63
C PHE A 24 9.93 -0.92 -4.61
N SER A 25 9.58 -1.93 -5.39
CA SER A 25 10.42 -3.10 -5.56
C SER A 25 11.70 -2.73 -6.32
N PRO A 26 12.90 -3.03 -5.78
CA PRO A 26 14.15 -2.77 -6.49
C PRO A 26 14.37 -3.76 -7.65
N TYR A 27 13.63 -4.86 -7.69
CA TYR A 27 13.77 -5.92 -8.70
C TYR A 27 12.80 -5.76 -9.88
N LEU A 28 11.64 -5.14 -9.65
CA LEU A 28 10.55 -5.09 -10.61
C LEU A 28 10.11 -3.63 -10.79
N PRO A 29 10.49 -2.99 -11.91
CA PRO A 29 10.15 -1.59 -12.13
C PRO A 29 8.64 -1.41 -12.15
N GLY A 30 8.14 -0.60 -11.22
CA GLY A 30 6.74 -0.24 -11.10
C GLY A 30 5.95 -1.02 -10.05
N ARG A 31 6.42 -2.20 -9.61
CA ARG A 31 5.79 -2.91 -8.48
C ARG A 31 6.08 -2.18 -7.18
N LEU A 32 5.09 -2.04 -6.32
CA LEU A 32 5.26 -1.49 -4.98
C LEU A 32 4.62 -2.37 -3.91
N ALA A 33 5.21 -2.35 -2.72
CA ALA A 33 4.65 -2.94 -1.51
C ALA A 33 4.16 -1.81 -0.60
N CYS A 34 2.92 -1.88 -0.14
CA CYS A 34 2.32 -0.95 0.80
C CYS A 34 1.96 -1.66 2.09
N ALA A 35 2.58 -1.26 3.20
CA ALA A 35 2.20 -1.70 4.53
C ALA A 35 0.94 -0.92 4.97
N THR A 36 -0.12 -1.65 5.29
CA THR A 36 -1.38 -1.08 5.79
C THR A 36 -1.76 -1.70 7.13
N ALA A 37 -2.49 -0.96 7.96
CA ALA A 37 -3.01 -1.48 9.22
C ALA A 37 -4.45 -1.01 9.48
N GLN A 38 -5.22 -1.85 10.17
CA GLN A 38 -6.55 -1.49 10.66
C GLN A 38 -6.45 -0.66 11.93
N HIS A 39 -7.51 0.09 12.25
CA HIS A 39 -7.62 0.93 13.45
C HIS A 39 -6.38 1.81 13.70
N TYR A 40 -5.85 2.45 12.66
CA TYR A 40 -4.64 3.28 12.77
C TYR A 40 -3.45 2.53 13.41
N GLY A 41 -3.32 1.23 13.16
CA GLY A 41 -2.24 0.41 13.74
C GLY A 41 -2.38 0.17 15.24
N ILE A 42 -3.38 0.73 15.93
CA ILE A 42 -3.53 0.61 17.38
C ILE A 42 -3.97 -0.80 17.76
N ALA A 43 -4.86 -1.40 16.95
CA ALA A 43 -5.40 -2.73 17.19
C ALA A 43 -5.84 -3.42 15.89
N GLY A 44 -5.78 -4.75 15.87
CA GLY A 44 -6.22 -5.57 14.73
C GLY A 44 -5.06 -6.14 13.92
N CYS A 45 -5.33 -6.53 12.68
CA CYS A 45 -4.29 -7.10 11.81
C CYS A 45 -3.72 -6.06 10.84
N GLY A 46 -2.39 -6.08 10.72
CA GLY A 46 -1.68 -5.44 9.62
C GLY A 46 -1.90 -6.22 8.33
N THR A 47 -1.76 -5.58 7.18
CA THR A 47 -1.73 -6.25 5.88
C THR A 47 -0.74 -5.57 4.96
N LEU A 48 0.15 -6.36 4.39
CA LEU A 48 1.01 -5.92 3.31
C LEU A 48 0.27 -6.09 1.98
N LEU A 49 0.12 -5.00 1.23
CA LEU A 49 -0.49 -5.00 -0.09
C LEU A 49 0.61 -4.85 -1.13
N ILE A 50 0.74 -5.81 -2.03
CA ILE A 50 1.61 -5.74 -3.20
C ILE A 50 0.76 -5.23 -4.34
N LEU A 51 1.11 -4.05 -4.85
CA LEU A 51 0.48 -3.43 -6.00
C LEU A 51 1.40 -3.54 -7.21
N ASP A 52 0.81 -3.88 -8.33
CA ASP A 52 1.48 -4.00 -9.62
C ASP A 52 0.82 -3.02 -10.60
N PRO A 53 1.61 -2.25 -11.37
CA PRO A 53 1.09 -1.31 -12.34
C PRO A 53 0.70 -2.06 -13.61
N ASP A 54 -0.57 -2.04 -13.92
CA ASP A 54 -1.17 -2.56 -15.14
C ASP A 54 -1.52 -1.41 -16.07
N GLU A 55 -1.67 -1.67 -17.36
CA GLU A 55 -2.08 -0.67 -18.36
C GLU A 55 -3.41 0.03 -17.98
N ALA A 56 -4.29 -0.70 -17.28
CA ALA A 56 -5.55 -0.18 -16.74
C ALA A 56 -5.46 0.39 -15.31
N GLY A 57 -4.30 0.33 -14.62
CA GLY A 57 -4.06 1.02 -13.34
C GLY A 57 -3.30 0.24 -12.28
N LEU A 58 -3.42 0.66 -11.01
CA LEU A 58 -2.83 -0.06 -9.87
C LEU A 58 -3.69 -1.28 -9.54
N ARG A 59 -3.17 -2.47 -9.81
CA ARG A 59 -3.83 -3.73 -9.45
C ARG A 59 -3.20 -4.29 -8.19
N LEU A 60 -4.05 -4.74 -7.28
CA LEU A 60 -3.59 -5.47 -6.10
C LEU A 60 -3.19 -6.87 -6.55
N PHE A 61 -1.88 -7.12 -6.62
CA PHE A 61 -1.33 -8.41 -7.00
C PHE A 61 -1.48 -9.41 -5.86
N ARG A 62 -1.20 -8.98 -4.62
CA ARG A 62 -1.26 -9.84 -3.45
C ARG A 62 -1.51 -9.05 -2.19
N SER A 63 -2.31 -9.60 -1.29
CA SER A 63 -2.44 -9.11 0.09
C SER A 63 -2.01 -10.20 1.05
N VAL A 64 -1.08 -9.88 1.94
CA VAL A 64 -0.64 -10.80 3.00
C VAL A 64 -1.12 -10.23 4.33
N ALA A 65 -2.05 -10.93 4.98
CA ALA A 65 -2.50 -10.57 6.31
C ALA A 65 -1.38 -10.92 7.30
N LEU A 66 -0.91 -9.90 8.01
CA LEU A 66 0.07 -10.04 9.07
C LEU A 66 -0.72 -10.24 10.37
N THR A 67 -1.23 -11.46 10.56
CA THR A 67 -1.80 -11.90 11.83
C THR A 67 -0.66 -12.20 12.78
N GLY A 68 -0.51 -11.36 13.82
CA GLY A 68 0.49 -11.59 14.89
C GLY A 68 1.61 -10.57 14.99
N MET A 69 1.72 -9.60 14.07
CA MET A 69 2.53 -8.40 14.33
C MET A 69 1.67 -7.36 15.03
N MET A 70 1.57 -7.55 16.34
CA MET A 70 1.32 -6.51 17.33
C MET A 70 2.21 -5.29 17.00
N VAL A 71 1.57 -4.16 16.67
CA VAL A 71 2.21 -2.83 16.58
C VAL A 71 2.73 -2.33 17.95
N CYS A 72 2.69 -3.13 19.02
CA CYS A 72 3.25 -2.73 20.32
C CYS A 72 4.79 -2.70 20.38
N LEU A 73 5.47 -2.09 19.41
CA LEU A 73 6.80 -1.55 19.68
C LEU A 73 7.02 -0.22 18.96
N MET A 74 6.02 0.66 19.09
CA MET A 74 6.22 2.10 19.25
C MET A 74 5.62 2.49 20.61
#